data_AF-V5HGV7-F1
#
_entry.id   AF-V5HGV7-F1
#
_cell.length_a   1.000
_cell.length_b   1.000
_cell.length_c   1.000
_cell.angle_alpha   90.00
_cell.angle_beta   90.00
_cell.angle_gamma   90.00
#
_symmetry.space_group_name_H-M   'P 1'
#
loop_
_entity.id
_entity.type
_entity.pdbx_description
1 polymer ?
#
loop_
_entity_poly.entity_id
_entity_poly.type
_entity_poly.pdbx_seq_one_letter_code
_entity_poly.pdbx_strand_id
1 'polypeptide(L)'
;CKAFCLTDATTATENAAFTKAVSRGGLLFVSERMVMLIDHLEKAFMNCFNTSKLHSESIRDVLSCVNSGCPSVGCETHKHDLTRTVIKFYIVTRLHFYVKGVNQEKKREK
;
A
#
# COMPACT_ATOMS: atom_id res chain seq x y z
N CYS A 1 -18.34 -6.95 -1.70
CA CYS A 1 -17.04 -6.28 -1.93
C CYS A 1 -15.83 -7.18 -1.72
N LYS A 2 -15.84 -8.12 -0.75
CA LYS A 2 -14.70 -8.98 -0.42
C LYS A 2 -14.01 -9.61 -1.65
N ALA A 3 -14.78 -10.17 -2.58
CA ALA A 3 -14.26 -10.78 -3.81
C ALA A 3 -13.54 -9.80 -4.77
N PHE A 4 -13.75 -8.48 -4.64
CA PHE A 4 -13.03 -7.45 -5.41
C PHE A 4 -11.72 -7.01 -4.76
N CYS A 5 -11.44 -7.49 -3.55
CA CYS A 5 -10.28 -7.10 -2.76
C CYS A 5 -9.41 -8.29 -2.41
N LEU A 6 -10.02 -9.46 -2.21
CA LEU A 6 -9.38 -10.70 -1.82
C LEU A 6 -9.65 -11.78 -2.86
N THR A 7 -8.76 -12.76 -2.91
CA THR A 7 -8.83 -13.95 -3.76
C THR A 7 -8.54 -15.18 -2.91
N ASP A 8 -8.75 -16.38 -3.46
CA ASP A 8 -8.37 -17.63 -2.80
C ASP A 8 -6.88 -17.93 -3.02
N ALA A 9 -6.29 -18.71 -2.11
CA ALA A 9 -4.88 -19.10 -2.18
C ALA A 9 -4.51 -19.87 -3.45
N THR A 10 -5.51 -20.54 -4.07
CA THR A 10 -5.38 -21.32 -5.29
C THR A 10 -5.41 -20.46 -6.55
N THR A 11 -6.05 -19.30 -6.49
CA THR A 11 -6.23 -18.35 -7.60
C THR A 11 -5.33 -17.11 -7.47
N ALA A 12 -4.50 -17.07 -6.42
CA ALA A 12 -3.58 -15.98 -6.18
C ALA A 12 -2.44 -15.98 -7.20
N THR A 13 -2.10 -14.80 -7.71
CA THR A 13 -1.04 -14.61 -8.70
C THR A 13 0.36 -14.78 -8.08
N GLU A 14 1.41 -14.68 -8.91
CA GLU A 14 2.81 -14.73 -8.45
C GLU A 14 3.12 -13.72 -7.34
N ASN A 15 2.42 -12.58 -7.31
CA ASN A 15 2.54 -11.56 -6.27
C ASN A 15 2.19 -12.07 -4.86
N ALA A 16 1.50 -13.21 -4.75
CA ALA A 16 1.19 -13.86 -3.48
C ALA A 16 2.16 -14.98 -3.10
N ALA A 17 3.24 -15.21 -3.86
CA ALA A 17 4.18 -16.31 -3.61
C ALA A 17 4.74 -16.28 -2.19
N PHE A 18 5.13 -15.11 -1.69
CA PHE A 18 5.62 -14.95 -0.32
C PHE A 18 4.54 -15.28 0.71
N THR A 19 3.34 -14.70 0.55
CA THR A 19 2.18 -14.99 1.42
C THR A 19 1.88 -16.49 1.46
N LYS A 20 1.94 -17.17 0.32
CA LYS A 20 1.74 -18.62 0.22
C LYS A 20 2.81 -19.40 0.97
N ALA A 21 4.08 -19.01 0.82
CA ALA A 21 5.20 -19.68 1.47
C ALA A 21 5.17 -19.58 3.00
N VAL A 22 4.68 -18.46 3.55
CA VAL A 22 4.62 -18.24 5.01
C VAL A 22 3.24 -18.55 5.61
N SER A 23 2.21 -18.75 4.78
CA SER A 23 0.85 -19.02 5.25
C SER A 23 0.76 -20.38 5.93
N ARG A 24 0.09 -20.41 7.08
CA ARG A 24 -0.32 -21.62 7.78
C ARG A 24 -1.83 -21.84 7.72
N GLY A 25 -2.48 -21.30 6.68
CA GLY A 25 -3.93 -21.42 6.45
C GLY A 25 -4.79 -20.24 6.95
N GLY A 26 -4.20 -19.24 7.62
CA GLY A 26 -4.95 -18.09 8.18
C GLY A 26 -4.72 -16.75 7.49
N LEU A 27 -3.82 -16.68 6.50
CA LEU A 27 -3.51 -15.42 5.81
C LEU A 27 -4.49 -15.14 4.67
N LEU A 28 -4.80 -13.86 4.49
CA LEU A 28 -5.63 -13.37 3.39
C LEU A 28 -4.78 -13.21 2.13
N PHE A 29 -5.35 -13.62 1.00
CA PHE A 29 -4.73 -13.44 -0.32
C PHE A 29 -5.41 -12.26 -1.01
N VAL A 30 -4.60 -11.34 -1.53
CA VAL A 30 -5.09 -10.12 -2.16
C VAL A 30 -5.44 -10.37 -3.62
N SER A 31 -6.54 -9.77 -4.07
CA SER A 31 -6.90 -9.76 -5.50
C SER A 31 -5.92 -8.91 -6.31
N GLU A 32 -5.84 -9.18 -7.62
CA GLU A 32 -4.98 -8.42 -8.55
C GLU A 32 -5.27 -6.92 -8.54
N ARG A 33 -6.54 -6.50 -8.49
CA ARG A 33 -6.90 -5.07 -8.39
C ARG A 33 -6.34 -4.41 -7.13
N MET A 34 -6.36 -5.12 -6.01
CA MET A 34 -5.77 -4.62 -4.77
C MET A 34 -4.24 -4.52 -4.88
N VAL A 35 -3.59 -5.49 -5.53
CA VAL A 35 -2.15 -5.43 -5.80
C VAL A 35 -1.80 -4.22 -6.67
N MET A 36 -2.56 -3.96 -7.74
CA MET A 36 -2.34 -2.78 -8.59
C MET A 36 -2.49 -1.47 -7.82
N LEU A 37 -3.49 -1.36 -6.93
CA LEU A 37 -3.63 -0.19 -6.07
C LEU A 37 -2.43 -0.05 -5.12
N ILE A 38 -2.00 -1.13 -4.46
CA ILE A 38 -0.84 -1.10 -3.55
C ILE A 38 0.44 -0.70 -4.29
N ASP A 39 0.68 -1.25 -5.48
CA ASP A 39 1.84 -0.93 -6.32
C ASP A 39 1.83 0.55 -6.74
N HIS A 40 0.66 1.07 -7.16
CA HIS A 40 0.49 2.49 -7.47
C HIS A 40 0.82 3.38 -6.26
N LEU A 41 0.35 3.00 -5.08
CA LEU A 41 0.61 3.76 -3.85
C LEU A 41 2.08 3.70 -3.43
N GLU A 42 2.75 2.56 -3.55
CA GLU A 42 4.18 2.45 -3.25
C GLU A 42 5.00 3.30 -4.23
N LYS A 43 4.68 3.29 -5.53
CA LYS A 43 5.34 4.14 -6.52
C LYS A 43 5.17 5.62 -6.20
N ALA A 44 3.96 6.06 -5.86
CA ALA A 44 3.71 7.43 -5.43
C ALA A 44 4.51 7.79 -4.16
N PHE A 45 4.56 6.88 -3.18
CA PHE A 45 5.33 7.06 -1.96
C PHE A 45 6.83 7.18 -2.25
N MET A 46 7.40 6.26 -3.03
CA MET A 46 8.82 6.27 -3.40
C MET A 46 9.20 7.52 -4.20
N ASN A 47 8.38 7.94 -5.16
CA ASN A 47 8.65 9.14 -5.95
C ASN A 47 8.78 10.39 -5.05
N CYS A 48 7.95 10.49 -4.02
CA CYS A 48 8.02 11.57 -3.04
C CYS A 48 9.33 11.52 -2.24
N PHE A 49 9.68 10.36 -1.67
CA PHE A 49 10.83 10.25 -0.76
C PHE A 49 12.18 10.00 -1.43
N ASN A 50 12.20 9.72 -2.74
CA ASN A 50 13.43 9.71 -3.55
C ASN A 50 13.92 11.14 -3.84
N THR A 51 13.00 12.10 -3.90
CA THR A 51 13.29 13.49 -4.27
C THR A 51 13.28 14.45 -3.08
N SER A 52 12.60 14.08 -2.00
CA SER A 52 12.37 14.94 -0.84
C SER A 52 12.71 14.22 0.47
N LYS A 53 13.29 14.97 1.41
CA LYS A 53 13.49 14.49 2.78
C LYS A 53 12.16 14.46 3.54
N LEU A 54 12.08 13.64 4.59
CA LEU A 54 10.95 13.66 5.51
C LEU A 54 10.75 15.04 6.14
N HIS A 55 9.52 15.56 6.08
CA HIS A 55 9.09 16.81 6.70
C HIS A 55 7.59 16.76 7.08
N SER A 56 7.06 17.84 7.66
CA SER A 56 5.68 17.90 8.16
C SER A 56 4.63 17.68 7.07
N GLU A 57 4.87 18.22 5.88
CA GLU A 57 3.94 18.13 4.75
C GLU A 57 4.06 16.84 3.91
N SER A 58 4.94 15.89 4.24
CA SER A 58 5.23 14.78 3.32
C SER A 58 4.01 13.89 3.02
N ILE A 59 3.02 13.81 3.92
CA ILE A 59 1.75 13.10 3.63
C ILE A 59 0.99 13.78 2.49
N ARG A 60 0.94 15.11 2.49
CA ARG A 60 0.25 15.89 1.46
C ARG A 60 0.94 15.71 0.11
N ASP A 61 2.27 15.69 0.11
CA ASP A 61 3.06 15.50 -1.10
C ASP A 61 2.84 14.09 -1.69
N VAL A 62 2.85 13.05 -0.85
CA VAL A 62 2.49 11.68 -1.29
C VAL A 62 1.07 11.66 -1.87
N LEU A 63 0.08 12.25 -1.19
CA LEU A 63 -1.30 12.30 -1.68
C LEU A 63 -1.42 13.03 -3.03
N SER A 64 -0.61 14.06 -3.26
CA SER A 64 -0.57 14.77 -4.55
C SER A 64 -0.15 13.84 -5.71
N CYS A 65 0.78 12.91 -5.45
CA CYS A 65 1.24 11.91 -6.43
C CYS A 65 0.24 10.77 -6.64
N VAL A 66 -0.64 10.48 -5.68
CA VAL A 66 -1.60 9.37 -5.77
C VAL A 66 -2.72 9.66 -6.77
N ASN A 67 -3.16 10.92 -6.88
CA ASN A 67 -4.40 11.28 -7.57
C ASN A 67 -4.43 10.98 -9.08
N SER A 68 -3.28 10.94 -9.77
CA SER A 68 -3.24 10.65 -11.20
C SER A 68 -3.34 9.14 -11.48
N GLY A 69 -4.42 8.68 -12.12
CA GLY A 69 -4.53 7.28 -12.59
C GLY A 69 -4.71 6.22 -11.50
N CYS A 70 -5.12 6.62 -10.29
CA CYS A 70 -5.27 5.71 -9.15
C CYS A 70 -6.28 4.58 -9.44
N PRO A 71 -5.87 3.30 -9.38
CA PRO A 71 -6.80 2.17 -9.50
C PRO A 71 -7.85 2.19 -8.40
N SER A 72 -9.09 1.81 -8.72
CA SER A 72 -10.17 1.69 -7.73
C SER A 72 -10.44 0.23 -7.38
N VAL A 73 -10.81 0.00 -6.11
CA VAL A 73 -11.16 -1.32 -5.57
C VAL A 73 -12.55 -1.29 -4.94
N GLY A 74 -13.29 -2.40 -5.05
CA GLY A 74 -14.66 -2.53 -4.56
C GLY A 74 -15.69 -2.67 -5.68
N CYS A 75 -16.95 -2.87 -5.30
CA CYS A 75 -18.07 -2.85 -6.25
C CYS A 75 -18.51 -1.42 -6.53
N GLU A 76 -19.33 -1.20 -7.56
CA GLU A 76 -19.80 0.13 -7.99
C GLU A 76 -20.32 1.01 -6.85
N THR A 77 -21.06 0.44 -5.90
CA THR A 77 -21.60 1.17 -4.75
C THR A 77 -20.53 1.62 -3.75
N HIS A 78 -19.50 0.81 -3.50
CA HIS A 78 -18.54 1.04 -2.42
C HIS A 78 -17.14 1.44 -2.91
N LYS A 79 -16.93 1.49 -4.23
CA LYS A 79 -15.59 1.63 -4.83
C LYS A 79 -14.85 2.86 -4.33
N HIS A 80 -15.53 4.00 -4.24
CA HIS A 80 -14.89 5.27 -3.88
C HIS A 80 -14.50 5.31 -2.40
N ASP A 81 -15.41 4.94 -1.50
CA ASP A 81 -15.16 4.98 -0.06
C ASP A 81 -14.14 3.93 0.38
N LEU A 82 -14.23 2.72 -0.20
CA LEU A 82 -13.28 1.66 0.07
C LEU A 82 -11.88 2.03 -0.42
N THR A 83 -11.77 2.53 -1.66
CA THR A 83 -10.48 2.98 -2.21
C THR A 83 -9.86 4.07 -1.34
N ARG A 84 -10.62 5.11 -0.96
CA ARG A 84 -10.15 6.17 -0.05
C ARG A 84 -9.66 5.62 1.30
N THR A 85 -10.39 4.66 1.86
CA THR A 85 -10.04 4.02 3.14
C THR A 85 -8.72 3.25 3.02
N VAL A 86 -8.55 2.48 1.94
CA VAL A 86 -7.31 1.74 1.66
C VAL A 86 -6.13 2.71 1.47
N ILE A 87 -6.30 3.77 0.66
CA ILE A 87 -5.27 4.80 0.44
C ILE A 87 -4.82 5.40 1.77
N LYS A 88 -5.78 5.85 2.59
CA LYS A 88 -5.49 6.46 3.89
C LYS A 88 -4.72 5.50 4.80
N PHE A 89 -5.21 4.27 4.94
CA PHE A 89 -4.57 3.26 5.79
C PHE A 89 -3.15 2.95 5.32
N TYR A 90 -2.98 2.76 4.00
CA TYR A 90 -1.70 2.41 3.41
C TYR A 90 -0.66 3.52 3.63
N ILE A 91 -0.96 4.76 3.25
CA ILE A 91 -0.01 5.88 3.34
C ILE A 91 0.43 6.10 4.79
N VAL A 92 -0.52 6.09 5.73
CA VAL A 92 -0.22 6.25 7.15
C VAL A 92 0.70 5.12 7.62
N THR A 93 0.35 3.86 7.34
CA THR A 93 1.13 2.69 7.77
C THR A 93 2.53 2.70 7.16
N ARG A 94 2.64 3.01 5.86
CA ARG A 94 3.90 3.06 5.12
C ARG A 94 4.82 4.16 5.64
N LEU A 95 4.26 5.33 5.98
CA LEU A 95 5.01 6.41 6.59
C LEU A 95 5.54 6.02 7.98
N HIS A 96 4.75 5.34 8.81
CA HIS A 96 5.22 4.85 10.11
C HIS A 96 6.45 3.93 9.94
N PHE A 97 6.41 3.00 8.99
CA PHE A 97 7.56 2.13 8.71
C PHE A 97 8.77 2.90 8.17
N TYR A 98 8.55 3.86 7.29
CA TYR A 98 9.62 4.71 6.76
C TYR A 98 10.31 5.52 7.87
N VAL A 99 9.54 6.22 8.69
CA VAL A 99 10.07 7.02 9.83
C VAL A 99 10.81 6.13 10.83
N LYS A 100 10.28 4.93 11.12
CA LYS A 100 10.97 3.95 11.97
C LYS A 100 12.34 3.57 11.39
N GLY A 101 12.43 3.35 10.08
CA GLY A 101 13.69 3.08 9.38
C GLY A 101 14.69 4.24 9.50
N VAL A 102 14.26 5.45 9.15
CA VAL A 102 15.08 6.68 9.26
C VAL A 102 15.60 6.88 10.69
N ASN A 103 14.77 6.63 11.70
CA ASN A 103 15.16 6.77 13.10
C ASN A 103 16.14 5.68 13.56
N GLN A 104 16.05 4.46 13.01
CA GLN A 104 16.99 3.39 13.31
C GLN A 104 18.37 3.67 12.70
N GLU A 105 18.42 4.21 11.49
CA GLU A 105 19.66 4.61 10.81
C GLU A 105 20.40 5.71 11.61
N LYS A 106 19.69 6.79 11.97
CA LYS A 106 20.23 7.87 12.82
C LYS A 106 20.73 7.40 14.19
N LYS A 107 20.22 6.28 14.71
CA LYS A 107 20.69 5.68 15.97
C LYS A 107 21.98 4.87 15.81
N ARG A 108 22.26 4.35 14.61
CA ARG A 108 23.48 3.59 14.31
C ARG A 108 24.67 4.49 13.99
N GLU A 109 24.40 5.71 13.53
CA GLU A 109 25.41 6.74 13.25
C GLU A 109 25.89 7.50 14.50
N LYS A 110 25.27 7.25 15.66
CA LYS A 110 25.62 7.82 16.96
C LYS A 110 26.36 6.80 17.80
#